data_AF-A0A9D4HZA2-F1
#
_entry.id   AF-A0A9D4HZA2-F1
#
_cell.length_a   1.000
_cell.length_b   1.000
_cell.length_c   1.000
_cell.angle_alpha   90.00
_cell.angle_beta   90.00
_cell.angle_gamma   90.00
#
_symmetry.space_group_name_H-M   'P 1'
#
loop_
_entity.id
_entity.type
_entity.pdbx_description
1 polymer ?
#
loop_
_entity_poly.entity_id
_entity_poly.type
_entity_poly.pdbx_seq_one_letter_code
_entity_poly.pdbx_strand_id
1 'polypeptide(L)'
;MIRIPERLSREEKLKRINEIVDFLDIRNCLHTVTGDMFTRGLSGGEKKHASVACELLTDPDIPLLDEPTSVLDSSTTLKLVKQLKYFALTLNILVDFL
;
A
#
# COMPACT_ATOMS: atom_id res chain seq x y z
N MET A 1 -0.12 4.94 -13.01
CA MET A 1 0.62 6.22 -13.04
C MET A 1 0.54 6.80 -11.63
N ILE A 2 1.62 6.74 -10.84
CA ILE A 2 1.62 7.13 -9.42
C ILE A 2 1.51 8.66 -9.33
N ARG A 3 0.48 9.19 -8.67
CA ARG A 3 0.26 10.63 -8.50
C ARG A 3 0.63 11.09 -7.09
N ILE A 4 1.93 11.22 -6.81
CA ILE A 4 2.39 11.86 -5.57
C ILE A 4 2.28 13.38 -5.74
N PRO A 5 1.79 14.14 -4.74
CA PRO A 5 1.65 15.59 -4.84
C PRO A 5 2.95 16.28 -5.28
N GLU A 6 2.88 17.15 -6.30
CA GLU A 6 4.06 17.87 -6.83
C GLU A 6 4.65 18.87 -5.84
N ARG A 7 3.88 19.24 -4.81
CA ARG A 7 4.28 20.19 -3.76
C ARG A 7 5.36 19.63 -2.81
N LEU A 8 5.59 18.31 -2.80
CA LEU A 8 6.56 17.67 -1.91
C LEU A 8 7.97 17.69 -2.52
N SER A 9 8.96 18.03 -1.70
CA SER A 9 10.38 17.90 -2.05
C SER A 9 10.76 16.44 -2.27
N ARG A 10 11.88 16.19 -2.97
CA ARG A 10 12.35 14.83 -3.24
C ARG A 10 12.61 14.04 -1.95
N GLU A 11 13.10 14.71 -0.91
CA GLU A 11 13.34 14.09 0.40
C GLU A 11 12.04 13.70 1.10
N GLU A 12 11.03 14.58 1.09
CA GLU A 12 9.73 14.29 1.68
C GLU A 12 9.02 13.14 0.95
N LYS A 13 9.12 13.10 -0.38
CA LYS A 13 8.60 11.98 -1.19
C LYS A 13 9.24 10.66 -0.79
N LEU A 14 10.58 10.63 -0.68
CA LEU A 14 11.30 9.43 -0.27
C LEU A 14 10.98 9.02 1.16
N LYS A 15 10.84 9.98 2.08
CA LYS A 15 10.45 9.71 3.46
C LYS A 15 9.07 9.04 3.52
N ARG A 16 8.10 9.60 2.80
CA ARG A 16 6.74 9.05 2.77
C ARG A 16 6.65 7.68 2.09
N ILE A 17 7.43 7.47 1.02
CA ILE A 17 7.58 6.15 0.41
C ILE A 17 8.09 5.14 1.43
N ASN A 18 9.16 5.47 2.17
CA ASN A 18 9.71 4.57 3.19
C ASN A 18 8.70 4.29 4.31
N GLU A 19 7.97 5.30 4.80
CA GLU A 19 6.94 5.12 5.82
C GLU A 19 5.84 4.16 5.36
N ILE A 20 5.33 4.30 4.14
CA ILE A 20 4.28 3.42 3.59
C ILE A 20 4.82 2.01 3.34
N VAL A 21 6.04 1.88 2.83
CA VAL A 21 6.69 0.59 2.57
C VAL A 21 6.91 -0.19 3.86
N ASP A 22 7.40 0.47 4.90
CA ASP A 22 7.63 -0.13 6.21
C ASP A 22 6.31 -0.49 6.89
N PHE A 23 5.30 0.37 6.73
CA PHE A 23 3.98 0.15 7.27
C PHE A 23 3.25 -1.05 6.63
N LEU A 24 3.39 -1.27 5.33
CA LEU A 24 2.78 -2.39 4.59
C LEU A 24 3.65 -3.65 4.54
N ASP A 25 4.83 -3.63 5.17
CA ASP A 25 5.79 -4.76 5.19
C ASP A 25 6.20 -5.25 3.78
N ILE A 26 6.26 -4.32 2.80
CA ILE A 26 6.61 -4.62 1.39
C ILE A 26 8.03 -4.25 1.03
N ARG A 27 8.92 -4.03 2.02
CA ARG A 27 10.30 -3.62 1.77
C ARG A 27 11.06 -4.62 0.90
N ASN A 28 10.80 -5.91 1.08
CA ASN A 28 11.38 -7.00 0.27
C ASN A 28 10.85 -7.03 -1.17
N CYS A 29 9.77 -6.30 -1.47
CA CYS A 29 9.12 -6.26 -2.78
C CYS A 29 9.60 -5.08 -3.64
N LEU A 30 10.29 -4.09 -3.06
CA LEU A 30 10.65 -2.84 -3.76
C LEU A 30 11.46 -3.03 -5.04
N HIS A 31 12.30 -4.07 -5.10
CA HIS A 31 13.14 -4.39 -6.25
C HIS A 31 12.65 -5.61 -7.02
N THR A 32 11.47 -6.13 -6.67
CA THR A 32 10.87 -7.30 -7.31
C THR A 32 9.89 -6.82 -8.36
N VAL A 33 10.02 -7.35 -9.58
CA VAL A 33 9.05 -7.07 -10.64
C VAL A 33 7.68 -7.60 -10.24
N THR A 34 6.61 -6.87 -10.55
CA THR A 34 5.23 -7.31 -10.28
C THR A 34 4.96 -8.70 -10.83
N GLY A 35 5.56 -9.04 -11.98
CA GLY A 35 5.41 -10.34 -12.63
C GLY A 35 4.02 -10.51 -13.27
N ASP A 36 4.00 -11.22 -14.39
CA ASP A 36 2.79 -11.53 -15.15
C ASP A 36 2.56 -13.06 -15.17
N MET A 37 1.69 -13.53 -16.05
CA MET A 37 1.38 -14.96 -16.16
C MET A 37 2.58 -15.82 -16.59
N PHE A 38 3.63 -15.20 -17.15
CA PHE A 38 4.80 -15.86 -17.72
C PHE A 38 6.09 -15.56 -16.95
N THR A 39 6.09 -14.55 -16.08
CA THR A 39 7.25 -14.06 -15.35
C THR A 39 6.98 -14.09 -13.86
N ARG A 40 7.75 -14.89 -13.11
CA ARG A 40 7.63 -14.96 -11.64
C ARG A 40 7.96 -13.59 -11.05
N GLY A 41 7.05 -13.04 -10.26
CA GLY A 41 7.19 -11.75 -9.59
C GLY A 41 6.53 -11.77 -8.22
N LEU A 42 5.92 -10.65 -7.83
CA LEU A 42 5.18 -10.51 -6.58
C LEU A 42 4.07 -11.57 -6.44
N SER A 43 3.94 -12.12 -5.24
CA SER A 43 2.79 -12.94 -4.85
C SER A 43 1.48 -12.14 -4.91
N GLY A 44 0.33 -12.82 -4.93
CA GLY A 44 -0.98 -12.14 -4.95
C GLY A 44 -1.16 -11.16 -3.79
N GLY A 45 -0.70 -11.54 -2.59
CA GLY A 45 -0.76 -10.67 -1.42
C GLY A 45 0.19 -9.47 -1.49
N GLU A 46 1.41 -9.66 -2.01
CA GLU A 46 2.36 -8.56 -2.21
C GLU A 46 1.87 -7.58 -3.29
N LYS A 47 1.24 -8.07 -4.36
CA LYS A 47 0.57 -7.23 -5.36
C LYS A 47 -0.52 -6.36 -4.73
N LYS A 48 -1.30 -6.92 -3.81
CA LYS A 48 -2.35 -6.19 -3.12
C LYS A 48 -1.79 -5.10 -2.20
N HIS A 49 -0.78 -5.43 -1.39
CA HIS A 49 -0.09 -4.42 -0.56
C HIS A 49 0.55 -3.32 -1.43
N ALA A 50 1.17 -3.67 -2.56
CA ALA A 50 1.73 -2.67 -3.50
C ALA A 50 0.64 -1.76 -4.11
N SER A 51 -0.54 -2.31 -4.39
CA SER A 51 -1.70 -1.52 -4.85
C SER A 51 -2.16 -0.52 -3.77
N VAL A 52 -2.30 -0.98 -2.52
CA VAL A 52 -2.64 -0.13 -1.38
C VAL A 52 -1.57 0.95 -1.19
N ALA A 53 -0.28 0.60 -1.29
CA ALA A 53 0.81 1.55 -1.19
C ALA A 53 0.71 2.66 -2.24
N CYS A 54 0.35 2.31 -3.47
CA CYS A 54 0.17 3.28 -4.55
C CYS A 54 -0.97 4.27 -4.25
N GLU A 55 -2.10 3.79 -3.72
CA GLU A 55 -3.22 4.66 -3.32
C GLU A 55 -2.82 5.58 -2.16
N LEU A 56 -2.18 5.05 -1.11
CA LEU A 56 -1.76 5.86 0.06
C LEU A 56 -0.69 6.91 -0.30
N LEU A 57 0.15 6.62 -1.31
CA LEU A 57 1.15 7.55 -1.82
C LEU A 57 0.54 8.77 -2.51
N THR A 58 -0.72 8.69 -2.96
CA THR A 58 -1.41 9.84 -3.56
C THR A 58 -1.89 10.87 -2.52
N ASP A 59 -1.74 10.57 -1.23
CA ASP A 59 -2.22 11.38 -0.12
C ASP A 59 -3.71 11.79 -0.25
N PRO A 60 -4.63 10.82 -0.48
CA PRO A 60 -6.04 11.14 -0.59
C PRO A 60 -6.64 11.40 0.80
N ASP A 61 -7.59 12.34 0.88
CA ASP A 61 -8.36 12.59 2.11
C ASP A 61 -9.14 11.32 2.55
N ILE A 62 -9.56 10.51 1.57
CA ILE A 62 -10.26 9.23 1.75
C ILE A 62 -9.66 8.23 0.75
N PRO A 63 -8.74 7.36 1.17
CA PRO A 63 -8.26 6.28 0.30
C PRO A 63 -9.39 5.28 0.00
N LEU A 64 -9.68 5.08 -1.28
CA LEU A 64 -10.61 4.07 -1.77
C LEU A 64 -9.83 2.79 -2.05
N LEU A 65 -10.08 1.75 -1.25
CA LEU A 65 -9.42 0.46 -1.43
C LEU A 65 -10.44 -0.54 -1.99
N ASP A 66 -10.20 -0.99 -3.23
CA ASP A 66 -11.03 -2.00 -3.89
C ASP A 66 -10.62 -3.41 -3.43
N GLU A 67 -11.51 -4.06 -2.66
CA GLU A 67 -11.34 -5.40 -2.08
C GLU A 67 -9.94 -5.68 -1.47
N PRO A 68 -9.41 -4.88 -0.53
CA PRO A 68 -8.01 -5.00 -0.07
C PRO A 68 -7.67 -6.32 0.63
N THR A 69 -8.68 -7.12 0.95
CA THR A 69 -8.57 -8.43 1.61
C THR A 69 -8.85 -9.61 0.68
N SER A 70 -9.26 -9.38 -0.57
CA SER A 70 -9.59 -10.50 -1.47
C SER A 70 -8.33 -11.30 -1.81
N VAL A 71 -8.45 -12.63 -1.76
CA VAL A 71 -7.37 -13.61 -2.04
C VAL A 71 -6.25 -13.66 -0.98
N LEU A 72 -6.40 -12.97 0.16
CA LEU A 72 -5.48 -13.11 1.29
C LEU A 72 -5.91 -14.25 2.23
N ASP A 73 -4.95 -14.96 2.80
CA ASP A 73 -5.23 -15.88 3.90
C ASP A 73 -5.70 -15.10 5.14
N SER A 74 -6.42 -15.77 6.04
CA SER A 74 -7.03 -15.14 7.21
C SER A 74 -6.01 -14.43 8.12
N SER A 75 -4.76 -14.90 8.15
CA SER A 75 -3.71 -14.32 8.99
C SER A 75 -3.14 -13.04 8.38
N THR A 76 -2.91 -13.02 7.06
CA THR A 76 -2.44 -11.85 6.31
C THR A 76 -3.53 -10.78 6.23
N THR A 77 -4.78 -11.19 6.05
CA THR A 77 -5.95 -10.29 6.11
C THR A 77 -6.01 -9.53 7.43
N LEU A 78 -5.90 -10.25 8.55
CA LEU A 78 -5.96 -9.62 9.88
C LEU A 78 -4.80 -8.64 10.11
N LYS A 79 -3.59 -8.96 9.61
CA LYS A 79 -2.44 -8.06 9.68
C LYS A 79 -2.70 -6.78 8.88
N LEU A 80 -3.13 -6.91 7.63
CA LEU A 80 -3.43 -5.78 6.75
C LEU A 80 -4.52 -4.87 7.34
N VAL A 81 -5.61 -5.44 7.85
CA VAL A 81 -6.70 -4.65 8.47
C VAL A 81 -6.21 -3.92 9.73
N LYS A 82 -5.38 -4.57 10.57
CA LYS A 82 -4.79 -3.92 11.75
C LYS A 82 -3.85 -2.78 11.37
N GLN A 83 -3.02 -3.00 10.35
CA GLN A 83 -2.17 -1.97 9.78
C GLN A 83 -3.05 -0.80 9.33
N LEU A 84 -3.97 -1.01 8.38
CA LEU A 84 -4.84 0.03 7.84
C LEU A 84 -5.57 0.83 8.92
N LYS A 85 -6.08 0.15 9.96
CA LYS A 85 -6.71 0.80 11.11
C LYS A 85 -5.74 1.70 11.89
N TYR A 86 -4.50 1.27 12.10
CA TYR A 86 -3.48 2.08 12.78
C TYR A 86 -3.12 3.34 11.98
N PHE A 87 -3.01 3.21 10.66
CA PHE A 87 -2.72 4.33 9.77
C PHE A 87 -3.88 5.33 9.67
N ALA A 88 -5.11 4.83 9.58
CA ALA A 88 -6.32 5.65 9.63
C ALA A 88 -6.37 6.50 10.90
N LEU A 89 -6.03 5.92 12.06
CA LEU A 89 -5.98 6.63 13.35
C LEU A 89 -4.83 7.64 13.43
N THR A 90 -3.68 7.33 12.84
CA THR A 90 -2.50 8.21 12.88
C THR A 90 -2.66 9.43 12.00
N LEU A 91 -3.30 9.26 10.83
CA LEU A 91 -3.53 10.35 9.87
C LEU A 91 -4.92 10.97 9.95
N ASN A 92 -5.79 10.46 10.84
CA ASN A 92 -7.19 10.87 10.96
C ASN A 92 -7.95 10.83 9.62
N ILE A 93 -7.67 9.80 8.81
CA ILE A 93 -8.30 9.57 7.51
C ILE A 93 -9.32 8.45 7.60
N LEU A 94 -10.38 8.55 6.80
CA LEU A 94 -11.39 7.50 6.68
C LEU A 94 -10.97 6.54 5.57
N VAL A 95 -10.83 5.26 5.88
CA VAL A 95 -10.56 4.20 4.90
C VAL A 95 -11.87 3.53 4.55
N ASP A 96 -12.26 3.58 3.28
CA ASP A 96 -13.46 2.89 2.80
C ASP A 96 -13.06 1.63 2.03
N PHE A 97 -13.81 0.56 2.25
CA PHE A 97 -13.62 -0.76 1.65
C PHE A 97 -14.75 -0.93 0.63
N LEU A 98 -14.44 -0.80 -0.66
CA LEU A 98 -15.40 -1.04 -1.75
C LEU A 98 -15.71 -2.54 -1.92
#